data_AF-A0A956RE13-F1
#
_entry.id   AF-A0A956RE13-F1
#
_cell.length_a   1.000
_cell.length_b   1.000
_cell.length_c   1.000
_cell.angle_alpha   90.00
_cell.angle_beta   90.00
_cell.angle_gamma   90.00
#
_symmetry.space_group_name_H-M   'P 1'
#
loop_
_entity.id
_entity.type
_entity.pdbx_description
1 polymer ?
#
loop_
_entity_poly.entity_id
_entity_poly.type
_entity_poly.pdbx_seq_one_letter_code
_entity_poly.pdbx_strand_id
1 'polypeptide(L)'
;GEEQLIHSVCAPDFDAAIERFADALADELRPACMKSCVADTDPDTPVLDADCDVVHESAVTGTRATVLECEVDPSGALTPPTDETICYALRHDAEGLTASPLDDMSPECVEQGWNLEFEIVFTEPLPLGSSISPTCVLSDLVQRDCPNL
;
A
#
# COMPACT_ATOMS: atom_id res chain seq x y z
N GLY A 1 -18.67 -53.17 -21.50
CA GLY A 1 -17.67 -53.13 -20.43
C GLY A 1 -16.84 -51.92 -20.71
N GLU A 2 -16.98 -50.93 -19.84
CA GLU A 2 -16.32 -49.62 -19.94
C GLU A 2 -14.80 -49.72 -19.99
N GLU A 3 -14.18 -48.78 -20.71
CA GLU A 3 -12.85 -48.23 -20.43
C GLU A 3 -12.75 -46.89 -21.18
N GLN A 4 -13.39 -45.85 -20.63
CA GLN A 4 -13.24 -44.48 -21.09
C GLN A 4 -12.12 -43.83 -20.26
N LEU A 5 -10.93 -43.79 -20.84
CA LEU A 5 -9.75 -43.13 -20.30
C LEU A 5 -10.01 -41.61 -20.23
N ILE A 6 -10.32 -41.15 -19.01
CA ILE A 6 -9.96 -39.85 -18.42
C ILE A 6 -9.43 -38.79 -19.41
N HIS A 7 -10.32 -37.85 -19.74
CA HIS A 7 -9.99 -36.63 -20.48
C HIS A 7 -8.97 -35.78 -19.72
N SER A 8 -7.91 -35.40 -20.44
CA SER A 8 -6.85 -34.49 -20.02
C SER A 8 -7.42 -33.19 -19.44
N VAL A 9 -7.15 -32.95 -18.16
CA VAL A 9 -7.32 -31.66 -17.46
C VAL A 9 -6.19 -30.72 -17.91
N CYS A 10 -6.24 -30.30 -19.16
CA CYS A 10 -5.49 -29.15 -19.67
C CYS A 10 -6.48 -28.29 -20.45
N ALA A 11 -7.41 -27.67 -19.72
CA ALA A 11 -8.28 -26.66 -20.30
C ALA A 11 -7.47 -25.36 -20.48
N PRO A 12 -7.49 -24.73 -21.66
CA PRO A 12 -6.88 -23.41 -21.88
C PRO A 12 -7.57 -22.27 -21.10
N ASP A 13 -8.65 -22.58 -20.36
CA ASP A 13 -9.44 -21.62 -19.57
C ASP A 13 -8.86 -21.29 -18.18
N PHE A 14 -7.70 -21.83 -17.80
CA PHE A 14 -7.02 -21.38 -16.58
C PHE A 14 -6.40 -20.00 -16.74
N ASP A 15 -6.06 -19.58 -17.96
CA ASP A 15 -5.44 -18.27 -18.20
C ASP A 15 -6.39 -17.13 -17.82
N ALA A 16 -7.68 -17.22 -18.21
CA ALA A 16 -8.68 -16.20 -17.84
C ALA A 16 -9.02 -16.19 -16.34
N ALA A 17 -8.83 -17.30 -15.63
CA ALA A 17 -8.97 -17.34 -14.18
C ALA A 17 -7.72 -16.74 -13.50
N ILE A 18 -6.53 -17.10 -13.98
CA ILE A 18 -5.24 -16.59 -13.48
C ILE A 18 -5.13 -15.08 -13.71
N GLU A 19 -5.56 -14.55 -14.86
CA GLU A 19 -5.59 -13.10 -15.12
C GLU A 19 -6.46 -12.36 -14.10
N ARG A 20 -7.65 -12.89 -13.76
CA ARG A 20 -8.49 -12.28 -12.72
C ARG A 20 -7.90 -12.36 -11.31
N PHE A 21 -7.17 -13.44 -11.01
CA PHE A 21 -6.44 -13.55 -9.75
C PHE A 21 -5.22 -12.62 -9.72
N ALA A 22 -4.55 -12.42 -10.86
CA ALA A 22 -3.44 -11.49 -10.99
C ALA A 22 -3.89 -10.03 -10.89
N ASP A 23 -5.03 -9.65 -11.50
CA ASP A 23 -5.63 -8.32 -11.34
C ASP A 23 -6.08 -8.07 -9.90
N ALA A 24 -6.71 -9.07 -9.26
CA ALA A 24 -7.11 -8.96 -7.86
C ALA A 24 -5.90 -8.82 -6.90
N LEU A 25 -4.80 -9.52 -7.21
CA LEU A 25 -3.55 -9.41 -6.45
C LEU A 25 -2.81 -8.10 -6.78
N ALA A 26 -2.91 -7.60 -8.00
CA ALA A 26 -2.33 -6.31 -8.41
C ALA A 26 -3.07 -5.13 -7.77
N ASP A 27 -4.39 -5.17 -7.58
CA ASP A 27 -5.12 -4.18 -6.75
C ASP A 27 -4.64 -4.20 -5.29
N GLU A 28 -4.28 -5.37 -4.76
CA GLU A 28 -3.79 -5.53 -3.39
C GLU A 28 -2.31 -5.12 -3.23
N LEU A 29 -1.56 -5.06 -4.33
CA LEU A 29 -0.12 -4.73 -4.39
C LEU A 29 0.20 -3.37 -5.05
N ARG A 30 -0.82 -2.64 -5.53
CA ARG A 30 -0.67 -1.28 -6.06
C ARG A 30 -0.51 -0.28 -4.91
N PRO A 31 0.18 0.86 -5.12
CA PRO A 31 0.29 1.89 -4.11
C PRO A 31 -1.08 2.24 -3.57
N ALA A 32 -1.25 2.12 -2.26
CA ALA A 32 -2.55 2.30 -1.64
C ALA A 32 -2.79 3.81 -1.50
N CYS A 33 -3.27 4.46 -2.57
CA CYS A 33 -3.77 5.82 -2.47
C CYS A 33 -4.78 5.87 -1.32
N MET A 34 -4.55 6.75 -0.37
CA MET A 34 -5.46 6.91 0.76
C MET A 34 -6.75 7.53 0.27
N LYS A 35 -7.82 6.74 0.22
CA LYS A 35 -9.14 7.14 -0.34
C LYS A 35 -9.93 8.07 0.58
N SER A 36 -9.25 8.90 1.35
CA SER A 36 -9.82 9.91 2.23
C SER A 36 -8.82 11.04 2.39
N CYS A 37 -9.33 12.26 2.56
CA CYS A 37 -8.47 13.42 2.78
C CYS A 37 -7.81 13.33 4.16
N VAL A 38 -6.50 13.20 4.19
CA VAL A 38 -5.72 13.14 5.44
C VAL A 38 -5.49 14.56 5.95
N ALA A 39 -5.60 14.74 7.27
CA ALA A 39 -5.33 16.03 7.90
C ALA A 39 -3.83 16.32 7.88
N ASP A 40 -3.49 17.58 7.59
CA ASP A 40 -2.16 18.12 7.84
C ASP A 40 -2.06 18.55 9.30
N THR A 41 -1.19 17.88 10.07
CA THR A 41 -1.02 18.15 11.50
C THR A 41 -0.04 19.28 11.80
N ASP A 42 0.81 19.64 10.84
CA ASP A 42 1.77 20.74 10.96
C ASP A 42 1.82 21.59 9.68
N PRO A 43 1.10 22.72 9.62
CA PRO A 43 1.06 23.57 8.42
C PRO A 43 2.39 24.31 8.14
N ASP A 44 3.39 24.20 9.01
CA ASP A 44 4.72 24.76 8.79
C ASP A 44 5.61 23.84 7.92
N THR A 45 5.20 22.60 7.64
CA THR A 45 5.90 21.70 6.70
C THR A 45 5.52 22.02 5.25
N PRO A 46 6.45 21.85 4.29
CA PRO A 46 6.18 22.11 2.87
C PRO A 46 5.27 21.05 2.21
N VAL A 47 5.14 19.89 2.84
CA VAL A 47 4.30 18.75 2.44
C VAL A 47 3.45 18.31 3.62
N LEU A 48 2.44 17.48 3.36
CA LEU A 48 1.49 16.99 4.37
C LEU A 48 2.21 16.33 5.56
N ASP A 49 2.01 16.84 6.79
CA ASP A 49 2.37 16.10 8.00
C ASP A 49 1.19 15.19 8.39
N ALA A 50 1.31 13.90 8.08
CA ALA A 50 0.22 12.94 8.26
C ALA A 50 0.39 12.12 9.55
N ASP A 51 -0.65 12.09 10.39
CA ASP A 51 -0.72 11.20 11.54
C ASP A 51 -1.48 9.91 11.18
N CYS A 52 -0.73 8.83 10.98
CA CYS A 52 -1.24 7.52 10.56
C CYS A 52 -0.67 6.37 11.40
N ASP A 53 -1.56 5.48 11.82
CA ASP A 53 -1.24 4.18 12.40
C ASP A 53 -1.41 3.07 11.34
N VAL A 54 -0.40 2.23 11.16
CA VAL A 54 -0.46 1.08 10.25
C VAL A 54 -0.39 -0.22 11.05
N VAL A 55 -1.32 -1.13 10.78
CA VAL A 55 -1.43 -2.41 11.49
C VAL A 55 -1.36 -3.57 10.51
N HIS A 56 -0.60 -4.60 10.88
CA HIS A 56 -0.62 -5.92 10.26
C HIS A 56 -1.38 -6.90 11.14
N GLU A 57 -2.34 -7.60 10.54
CA GLU A 57 -3.12 -8.66 11.18
C GLU A 57 -2.93 -9.97 10.42
N SER A 58 -2.83 -11.09 11.14
CA SER A 58 -2.86 -12.43 10.56
C SER A 58 -4.06 -13.20 11.07
N ALA A 59 -5.00 -13.50 10.18
CA ALA A 59 -6.18 -14.29 10.51
C ALA A 59 -5.83 -15.76 10.86
N VAL A 60 -4.68 -16.25 10.39
CA VAL A 60 -4.23 -17.64 10.63
C VAL A 60 -3.69 -17.82 12.05
N THR A 61 -2.86 -16.89 12.52
CA THR A 61 -2.28 -16.95 13.87
C THR A 61 -3.09 -16.16 14.90
N GLY A 62 -3.98 -15.27 14.46
CA GLY A 62 -4.71 -14.34 15.32
C GLY A 62 -3.83 -13.22 15.88
N THR A 63 -2.69 -12.92 15.26
CA THR A 63 -1.77 -11.87 15.71
C THR A 63 -2.11 -10.53 15.09
N ARG A 64 -1.85 -9.46 15.86
CA ARG A 64 -1.95 -8.07 15.43
C ARG A 64 -0.71 -7.32 15.90
N ALA A 65 -0.03 -6.64 14.98
CA ALA A 65 1.17 -5.88 15.26
C ALA A 65 1.11 -4.51 14.57
N THR A 66 1.70 -3.50 15.19
CA THR A 66 1.96 -2.21 14.54
C THR A 66 3.08 -2.41 13.52
N VAL A 67 2.88 -1.89 12.32
CA VAL A 67 3.91 -1.82 11.28
C VAL A 67 4.66 -0.52 11.49
N LEU A 68 5.99 -0.56 11.45
CA LEU A 68 6.82 0.63 11.62
C LEU A 68 7.09 1.32 10.28
N GLU A 69 7.50 2.59 10.33
CA GLU A 69 7.99 3.29 9.15
C GLU A 69 9.29 2.67 8.63
N CYS A 70 9.46 2.70 7.31
CA CYS A 70 10.66 2.23 6.65
C CYS A 70 11.84 3.17 6.92
N GLU A 71 13.03 2.58 7.01
CA GLU A 71 14.29 3.32 7.04
C GLU A 71 14.85 3.43 5.62
N VAL A 72 15.63 4.48 5.35
CA VAL A 72 16.39 4.60 4.11
C VAL A 72 17.77 4.01 4.32
N ASP A 73 18.09 2.96 3.56
CA ASP A 73 19.39 2.31 3.64
C ASP A 73 20.51 3.18 2.98
N PRO A 74 21.80 2.81 3.14
CA PRO A 74 22.89 3.57 2.52
C PRO A 74 22.88 3.61 0.98
N SER A 75 22.11 2.75 0.33
CA SER A 75 21.91 2.74 -1.12
C SER A 75 20.78 3.69 -1.56
N GLY A 76 20.00 4.21 -0.62
CA GLY A 76 18.84 5.05 -0.88
C GLY A 76 17.54 4.27 -1.06
N ALA A 77 17.49 2.99 -0.68
CA ALA A 77 16.30 2.15 -0.77
C ALA A 77 15.55 2.12 0.57
N LEU A 78 14.23 2.04 0.51
CA LEU A 78 13.38 1.80 1.68
C LEU A 78 13.56 0.35 2.15
N THR A 79 13.83 0.17 3.44
CA THR A 79 13.98 -1.13 4.09
C THR A 79 13.23 -1.15 5.41
N PRO A 80 12.70 -2.32 5.84
CA PRO A 80 12.23 -2.48 7.20
C PRO A 80 13.33 -2.16 8.23
N PRO A 81 12.97 -1.56 9.37
CA PRO A 81 13.88 -1.41 10.50
C PRO A 81 14.47 -2.74 10.98
N THR A 82 15.49 -2.66 11.83
CA THR A 82 16.09 -3.86 12.43
C THR A 82 15.05 -4.70 13.16
N ASP A 83 15.11 -6.02 12.95
CA ASP A 83 14.19 -7.03 13.49
C ASP A 83 12.75 -7.00 12.94
N GLU A 84 12.44 -6.13 11.99
CA GLU A 84 11.15 -6.12 11.27
C GLU A 84 11.27 -6.75 9.87
N THR A 85 10.19 -7.35 9.39
CA THR A 85 10.11 -7.92 8.03
C THR A 85 9.15 -7.15 7.13
N ILE A 86 8.43 -6.18 7.69
CA ILE A 86 7.47 -5.30 7.02
C ILE A 86 7.62 -3.88 7.57
N CYS A 87 7.52 -2.89 6.68
CA CYS A 87 7.40 -1.49 7.04
C CYS A 87 6.49 -0.75 6.05
N TYR A 88 6.14 0.49 6.38
CA TYR A 88 5.45 1.40 5.47
C TYR A 88 6.23 2.69 5.23
N ALA A 89 6.03 3.32 4.08
CA ALA A 89 6.46 4.68 3.82
C ALA A 89 5.26 5.52 3.35
N LEU A 90 5.30 6.80 3.67
CA LEU A 90 4.30 7.77 3.25
C LEU A 90 4.84 8.53 2.03
N ARG A 91 4.00 8.61 0.99
CA ARG A 91 4.22 9.46 -0.17
C ARG A 91 3.16 10.53 -0.17
N HIS A 92 3.61 11.77 -0.09
CA HIS A 92 2.78 12.94 0.15
C HIS A 92 3.26 14.19 -0.59
N ASP A 93 4.31 14.05 -1.41
CA ASP A 93 4.83 15.13 -2.23
C ASP A 93 4.29 15.02 -3.66
N ALA A 94 3.09 15.54 -3.87
CA ALA A 94 2.45 15.54 -5.18
C ALA A 94 3.12 16.51 -6.18
N GLU A 95 3.83 17.51 -5.68
CA GLU A 95 4.40 18.61 -6.47
C GLU A 95 5.93 18.57 -6.56
N GLY A 96 6.60 17.62 -5.90
CA GLY A 96 8.06 17.50 -5.87
C GLY A 96 8.72 18.68 -5.13
N LEU A 97 8.13 19.10 -4.01
CA LEU A 97 8.57 20.20 -3.16
C LEU A 97 9.73 19.81 -2.24
N THR A 98 9.88 18.54 -1.89
CA THR A 98 10.99 18.05 -1.08
C THR A 98 12.19 17.67 -1.95
N ALA A 99 13.33 17.40 -1.32
CA ALA A 99 14.54 17.01 -2.03
C ALA A 99 14.58 15.51 -2.37
N SER A 100 13.72 14.72 -1.75
CA SER A 100 13.73 13.27 -1.81
C SER A 100 12.64 12.81 -2.80
N PRO A 101 12.93 11.89 -3.72
CA PRO A 101 11.90 11.30 -4.56
C PRO A 101 11.18 10.11 -3.90
N LEU A 102 11.56 9.72 -2.68
CA LEU A 102 10.98 8.56 -1.99
C LEU A 102 9.57 8.84 -1.46
N ASP A 103 9.25 10.11 -1.24
CA ASP A 103 7.98 10.64 -0.77
C ASP A 103 7.13 11.25 -1.90
N ASP A 104 7.62 11.21 -3.14
CA ASP A 104 6.86 11.64 -4.33
C ASP A 104 5.63 10.75 -4.51
N MET A 105 4.47 11.39 -4.66
CA MET A 105 3.24 10.66 -4.98
C MET A 105 3.27 10.15 -6.42
N SER A 106 2.71 8.95 -6.62
CA SER A 106 2.49 8.42 -7.96
C SER A 106 1.48 9.28 -8.74
N PRO A 107 1.64 9.40 -10.07
CA PRO A 107 0.68 10.15 -10.90
C PRO A 107 -0.77 9.66 -10.71
N GLU A 108 -0.97 8.36 -10.49
CA GLU A 108 -2.30 7.77 -10.29
C GLU A 108 -2.99 8.32 -9.03
N CYS A 109 -2.28 8.47 -7.90
CA CYS A 109 -2.88 9.02 -6.68
C CYS A 109 -3.13 10.53 -6.80
N VAL A 110 -2.22 11.26 -7.45
CA VAL A 110 -2.35 12.70 -7.71
C VAL A 110 -3.53 12.99 -8.63
N GLU A 111 -3.68 12.24 -9.74
CA GLU A 111 -4.78 12.41 -10.69
C GLU A 111 -6.16 12.11 -10.07
N GLN A 112 -6.20 11.24 -9.06
CA GLN A 112 -7.41 10.95 -8.29
C GLN A 112 -7.70 11.99 -7.20
N GLY A 113 -6.80 12.95 -6.97
CA GLY A 113 -6.99 14.05 -6.01
C GLY A 113 -6.67 13.68 -4.55
N TRP A 114 -6.12 12.50 -4.29
CA TRP A 114 -5.71 12.10 -2.94
C TRP A 114 -4.44 12.83 -2.52
N ASN A 115 -4.28 13.09 -1.22
CA ASN A 115 -3.12 13.79 -0.67
C ASN A 115 -2.12 12.88 0.07
N LEU A 116 -2.37 11.57 0.11
CA LEU A 116 -1.48 10.59 0.72
C LEU A 116 -1.51 9.27 -0.06
N GLU A 117 -0.35 8.64 -0.19
CA GLU A 117 -0.12 7.31 -0.74
C GLU A 117 0.73 6.50 0.24
N PHE A 118 0.39 5.23 0.43
CA PHE A 118 1.20 4.29 1.20
C PHE A 118 2.01 3.39 0.29
N GLU A 119 3.30 3.23 0.61
CA GLU A 119 4.16 2.18 0.09
C GLU A 119 4.42 1.15 1.19
N ILE A 120 4.16 -0.12 0.91
CA ILE A 120 4.44 -1.22 1.84
C ILE A 120 5.67 -1.97 1.33
N VAL A 121 6.69 -2.09 2.18
CA VAL A 121 7.90 -2.87 1.89
C VAL A 121 7.92 -4.08 2.81
N PHE A 122 8.14 -5.26 2.23
CA PHE A 122 8.35 -6.49 2.97
C PHE A 122 9.51 -7.28 2.39
N THR A 123 10.33 -7.86 3.26
CA THR A 123 11.51 -8.67 2.85
C THR A 123 11.16 -10.13 2.62
N GLU A 124 10.00 -10.57 3.09
CA GLU A 124 9.47 -11.91 2.93
C GLU A 124 7.99 -11.87 2.54
N PRO A 125 7.49 -12.84 1.75
CA PRO A 125 6.08 -12.89 1.40
C PRO A 125 5.19 -12.95 2.65
N LEU A 126 4.15 -12.13 2.69
CA LEU A 126 3.20 -12.15 3.80
C LEU A 126 2.47 -13.50 3.85
N PRO A 127 2.28 -14.09 5.05
CA PRO A 127 1.50 -15.31 5.22
C PRO A 127 0.08 -15.15 4.65
N LEU A 128 -0.50 -16.24 4.15
CA LEU A 128 -1.91 -16.25 3.75
C LEU A 128 -2.82 -15.77 4.90
N GLY A 129 -3.84 -14.99 4.56
CA GLY A 129 -4.73 -14.39 5.55
C GLY A 129 -4.10 -13.23 6.34
N SER A 130 -3.00 -12.66 5.83
CA SER A 130 -2.48 -11.38 6.30
C SER A 130 -3.29 -10.23 5.72
N SER A 131 -3.47 -9.18 6.50
CA SER A 131 -4.00 -7.89 6.04
C SER A 131 -3.19 -6.75 6.63
N ILE A 132 -2.98 -5.71 5.85
CA ILE A 132 -2.38 -4.44 6.30
C ILE A 132 -3.47 -3.39 6.25
N SER A 133 -3.60 -2.59 7.31
CA SER A 133 -4.66 -1.60 7.44
C SER A 133 -4.09 -0.30 7.97
N PRO A 134 -3.91 0.72 7.11
CA PRO A 134 -3.60 2.07 7.55
C PRO A 134 -4.85 2.75 8.11
N THR A 135 -4.68 3.59 9.12
CA THR A 135 -5.69 4.48 9.67
C THR A 135 -5.05 5.83 9.93
N CYS A 136 -5.60 6.91 9.36
CA CYS A 136 -5.07 8.26 9.54
C CYS A 136 -6.09 9.21 10.15
N VAL A 137 -5.61 10.29 10.74
CA VAL A 137 -6.43 11.45 11.09
C VAL A 137 -6.94 12.11 9.80
N LEU A 138 -8.26 12.29 9.72
CA LEU A 138 -8.91 12.86 8.53
C LEU A 138 -9.09 14.37 8.66
N SER A 139 -9.01 15.07 7.53
CA SER A 139 -9.19 16.52 7.47
C SER A 139 -10.66 16.92 7.66
N ASP A 140 -10.91 17.86 8.58
CA ASP A 140 -12.19 18.59 8.70
C ASP A 140 -12.33 19.70 7.62
N LEU A 141 -11.26 19.96 6.86
CA LEU A 141 -11.14 21.05 5.89
C LEU A 141 -10.77 20.51 4.50
N VAL A 142 -11.50 19.51 4.03
CA VAL A 142 -11.26 18.81 2.75
C VAL A 142 -11.05 19.77 1.57
N GLN A 143 -11.84 20.85 1.46
CA GLN A 143 -11.70 21.83 0.37
C GLN A 143 -10.38 22.61 0.37
N ARG A 144 -9.68 22.64 1.52
CA ARG A 144 -8.35 23.24 1.67
C ARG A 144 -7.27 22.20 1.46
N ASP A 145 -7.39 21.04 2.13
CA ASP A 145 -6.31 20.05 2.22
C ASP A 145 -6.30 19.10 1.01
N CYS A 146 -7.46 18.88 0.39
CA CYS A 146 -7.65 18.06 -0.80
C CYS A 146 -8.66 18.72 -1.75
N PRO A 147 -8.31 19.86 -2.38
CA PRO A 147 -9.25 20.65 -3.17
C PRO A 147 -9.82 19.92 -4.41
N ASN A 148 -9.25 18.78 -4.76
CA ASN A 148 -9.65 17.95 -5.90
C ASN A 148 -10.53 16.75 -5.52
N LEU A 149 -10.91 16.60 -4.25
CA LEU A 149 -11.83 15.57 -3.74
C LEU A 149 -13.29 16.01 -3.64
#